data_AF-A0A7W6WNV2-F1
#
_entry.id   AF-A0A7W6WNV2-F1
#
_cell.length_a   1.000
_cell.length_b   1.000
_cell.length_c   1.000
_cell.angle_alpha   90.00
_cell.angle_beta   90.00
_cell.angle_gamma   90.00
#
_symmetry.space_group_name_H-M   'P 1'
#
loop_
_entity.id
_entity.type
_entity.pdbx_description
1 polymer ?
#
loop_
_entity_poly.entity_id
_entity_poly.type
_entity_poly.pdbx_seq_one_letter_code
_entity_poly.pdbx_strand_id
1 'polypeptide(L)'
;MLSPSSDVAGIIDHLGTLRSEENIAGMGRFGIVTDAALGISNPDLQKIAHVVKRDHARALDLWNTGIREARMVAIYTADPKALTSAEAHSWADDFASWEIVDAAADLFTEAPFWQDLIAEFAEDEREFVRRTAFAMIAGASVHLKKEPDATLIGCLRLIEQHSTDPRNFVKKAVNWALRNIGKRNVTCHKPALALAQKLAESNDKTARWIGKDALKELSGEKVMRRLKV
;
A
#
# COMPACT_ATOMS: atom_id res chain seq x y z
N MET A 1 -5.99 -17.96 -25.53
CA MET A 1 -5.88 -18.20 -24.08
C MET A 1 -4.63 -17.51 -23.59
N LEU A 2 -4.66 -16.90 -22.40
CA LEU A 2 -3.46 -16.29 -21.82
C LEU A 2 -2.43 -17.35 -21.43
N SER A 3 -1.16 -16.98 -21.52
CA SER A 3 0.00 -17.81 -21.18
C SER A 3 1.15 -16.93 -20.72
N PRO A 4 2.26 -17.50 -20.22
CA PRO A 4 3.45 -16.73 -19.90
C PRO A 4 4.04 -15.93 -21.07
N SER A 5 3.77 -16.35 -22.31
CA SER A 5 4.23 -15.69 -23.53
C SER A 5 3.23 -14.68 -24.10
N SER A 6 2.11 -14.42 -23.42
CA SER A 6 1.17 -13.38 -23.86
C SER A 6 1.83 -12.00 -23.81
N ASP A 7 1.66 -11.26 -24.90
CA ASP A 7 2.10 -9.88 -25.01
C ASP A 7 1.09 -8.92 -24.38
N VAL A 8 1.45 -7.64 -24.36
CA VAL A 8 0.65 -6.57 -23.75
C VAL A 8 -0.72 -6.47 -24.43
N ALA A 9 -0.76 -6.51 -25.77
CA ALA A 9 -2.00 -6.43 -26.55
C ALA A 9 -2.94 -7.59 -26.21
N GLY A 10 -2.44 -8.83 -26.20
CA GLY A 10 -3.25 -10.00 -25.86
C GLY A 10 -3.77 -9.98 -24.42
N ILE A 11 -3.02 -9.39 -23.47
CA ILE A 11 -3.50 -9.19 -22.10
C ILE A 11 -4.60 -8.13 -22.06
N ILE A 12 -4.42 -6.98 -22.71
CA ILE A 12 -5.43 -5.91 -22.77
C ILE A 12 -6.72 -6.42 -23.41
N ASP A 13 -6.62 -7.13 -24.54
CA ASP A 13 -7.77 -7.72 -25.22
C ASP A 13 -8.53 -8.66 -24.28
N HIS A 14 -7.81 -9.51 -23.55
CA HIS A 14 -8.42 -10.40 -22.57
C HIS A 14 -9.11 -9.62 -21.43
N LEU A 15 -8.46 -8.62 -20.86
CA LEU A 15 -9.06 -7.76 -19.83
C LEU A 15 -10.33 -7.08 -20.36
N GLY A 16 -10.32 -6.61 -21.61
CA GLY A 16 -11.48 -6.02 -22.26
C GLY A 16 -12.69 -6.95 -22.30
N THR A 17 -12.47 -8.27 -22.52
CA THR A 17 -13.56 -9.26 -22.50
C THR A 17 -14.22 -9.45 -21.13
N LEU A 18 -13.57 -9.02 -20.05
CA LEU A 18 -14.03 -9.16 -18.67
C LEU A 18 -14.66 -7.87 -18.12
N ARG A 19 -14.81 -6.83 -18.96
CA ARG A 19 -15.32 -5.52 -18.53
C ARG A 19 -16.72 -5.63 -17.91
N SER A 20 -16.91 -4.95 -16.77
CA SER A 20 -18.18 -4.90 -16.05
C SER A 20 -18.55 -3.47 -15.64
N GLU A 21 -19.56 -2.91 -16.31
CA GLU A 21 -20.10 -1.57 -16.00
C GLU A 21 -20.73 -1.49 -14.60
N GLU A 22 -21.34 -2.59 -14.14
CA GLU A 22 -21.88 -2.68 -12.78
C GLU A 22 -20.79 -2.49 -11.73
N ASN A 23 -19.65 -3.17 -11.91
CA ASN A 23 -18.52 -3.07 -11.00
C ASN A 23 -17.89 -1.67 -11.06
N ILE A 24 -17.76 -1.09 -12.26
CA ILE A 24 -17.27 0.29 -12.44
C ILE A 24 -18.14 1.27 -11.65
N ALA A 25 -19.48 1.17 -11.73
CA ALA A 25 -20.38 2.03 -10.96
C ALA A 25 -20.23 1.83 -9.43
N GLY A 26 -19.92 0.61 -9.00
CA GLY A 26 -19.64 0.30 -7.59
C GLY A 26 -18.33 0.90 -7.07
N MET A 27 -17.29 0.95 -7.89
CA MET A 27 -15.94 1.42 -7.52
C MET A 27 -15.93 2.87 -7.03
N GLY A 28 -16.72 3.75 -7.64
CA GLY A 28 -16.82 5.17 -7.25
C GLY A 28 -17.26 5.35 -5.79
N ARG A 29 -18.08 4.43 -5.25
CA ARG A 29 -18.51 4.46 -3.83
C ARG A 29 -17.36 4.29 -2.85
N PHE A 30 -16.26 3.70 -3.29
CA PHE A 30 -15.04 3.49 -2.51
C PHE A 30 -13.98 4.57 -2.78
N GLY A 31 -14.27 5.59 -3.59
CA GLY A 31 -13.32 6.64 -3.94
C GLY A 31 -12.20 6.15 -4.87
N ILE A 32 -12.50 5.17 -5.72
CA ILE A 32 -11.60 4.68 -6.77
C ILE A 32 -11.90 5.44 -8.06
N VAL A 33 -10.86 5.90 -8.77
CA VAL A 33 -10.97 6.58 -10.06
C VAL A 33 -11.31 5.57 -11.15
N THR A 34 -12.31 5.89 -11.98
CA THR A 34 -12.91 4.94 -12.93
C THR A 34 -12.72 5.29 -14.40
N ASP A 35 -12.07 6.41 -14.74
CA ASP A 35 -11.98 6.90 -16.12
C ASP A 35 -11.40 5.88 -17.10
N ALA A 36 -10.41 5.09 -16.66
CA ALA A 36 -9.77 4.03 -17.42
C ALA A 36 -9.99 2.63 -16.82
N ALA A 37 -11.07 2.45 -16.05
CA ALA A 37 -11.38 1.17 -15.40
C ALA A 37 -12.21 0.23 -16.29
N LEU A 38 -11.97 -1.07 -16.10
CA LEU A 38 -12.71 -2.18 -16.68
C LEU A 38 -13.62 -2.87 -15.67
N GLY A 39 -13.47 -2.60 -14.36
CA GLY A 39 -14.34 -3.17 -13.33
C GLY A 39 -14.03 -4.62 -12.99
N ILE A 40 -12.76 -5.01 -13.08
CA ILE A 40 -12.32 -6.38 -12.77
C ILE A 40 -11.86 -6.46 -11.31
N SER A 41 -12.29 -7.52 -10.63
CA SER A 41 -11.94 -7.75 -9.23
C SER A 41 -10.44 -8.01 -9.03
N ASN A 42 -9.85 -7.56 -7.93
CA ASN A 42 -8.45 -7.85 -7.61
C ASN A 42 -8.14 -9.37 -7.58
N PRO A 43 -9.00 -10.25 -7.04
CA PRO A 43 -8.78 -11.70 -7.12
C PRO A 43 -8.69 -12.23 -8.55
N ASP A 44 -9.49 -11.73 -9.49
CA ASP A 44 -9.43 -12.17 -10.89
C ASP A 44 -8.19 -11.62 -11.60
N LEU A 45 -7.77 -10.38 -11.30
CA LEU A 45 -6.50 -9.83 -11.78
C LEU A 45 -5.30 -10.63 -11.27
N GLN A 46 -5.33 -11.08 -10.02
CA GLN A 46 -4.30 -11.97 -9.46
C GLN A 46 -4.27 -13.35 -10.14
N LYS A 47 -5.44 -13.91 -10.52
CA LYS A 47 -5.50 -15.15 -11.32
C LYS A 47 -4.86 -14.93 -12.70
N ILE A 48 -5.15 -13.81 -13.35
CA ILE A 48 -4.54 -13.43 -14.63
C ILE A 48 -3.02 -13.30 -14.49
N ALA A 49 -2.55 -12.53 -13.50
CA ALA A 49 -1.14 -12.38 -13.19
C ALA A 49 -0.45 -13.73 -12.92
N HIS A 50 -1.14 -14.65 -12.24
CA HIS A 50 -0.64 -16.00 -12.00
C HIS A 50 -0.49 -16.82 -13.29
N VAL A 51 -1.33 -16.61 -14.30
CA VAL A 51 -1.24 -17.28 -15.61
C VAL A 51 -0.11 -16.69 -16.46
N VAL A 52 -0.03 -15.36 -16.56
CA VAL A 52 0.96 -14.68 -17.41
C VAL A 52 2.35 -14.64 -16.76
N LYS A 53 2.45 -14.88 -15.45
CA LYS A 53 3.70 -14.90 -14.67
C LYS A 53 4.43 -13.56 -14.64
N ARG A 54 5.47 -13.52 -13.82
CA ARG A 54 6.36 -12.37 -13.66
C ARG A 54 7.12 -12.10 -14.96
N ASP A 55 7.11 -10.85 -15.38
CA ASP A 55 7.87 -10.30 -16.50
C ASP A 55 7.93 -8.77 -16.30
N HIS A 56 9.12 -8.27 -15.95
CA HIS A 56 9.30 -6.86 -15.58
C HIS A 56 9.10 -5.92 -16.77
N ALA A 57 9.66 -6.27 -17.94
CA ALA A 57 9.52 -5.43 -19.14
C ALA A 57 8.05 -5.30 -19.54
N ARG A 58 7.32 -6.43 -19.56
CA ARG A 58 5.88 -6.41 -19.83
C ARG A 58 5.08 -5.67 -18.76
N ALA A 59 5.49 -5.73 -17.50
CA ALA A 59 4.84 -4.96 -16.44
C ALA A 59 4.96 -3.45 -16.69
N LEU A 60 6.14 -2.95 -17.11
CA LEU A 60 6.32 -1.55 -17.47
C LEU A 60 5.42 -1.16 -18.67
N ASP A 61 5.36 -2.00 -19.70
CA ASP A 61 4.52 -1.72 -20.86
C ASP A 61 3.03 -1.72 -20.50
N LEU A 62 2.58 -2.66 -19.65
CA LEU A 62 1.21 -2.69 -19.12
C LEU A 62 0.89 -1.44 -18.30
N TRP A 63 1.83 -0.96 -17.50
CA TRP A 63 1.68 0.26 -16.71
C TRP A 63 1.38 1.48 -17.60
N ASN A 64 2.15 1.61 -18.68
CA ASN A 64 2.09 2.71 -19.63
C ASN A 64 0.79 2.77 -20.45
N THR A 65 -0.03 1.71 -20.41
CA THR A 65 -1.34 1.71 -21.08
C THR A 65 -2.34 2.67 -20.44
N GLY A 66 -2.14 3.05 -19.18
CA GLY A 66 -3.07 3.87 -18.40
C GLY A 66 -4.36 3.15 -17.98
N ILE A 67 -4.58 1.90 -18.40
CA ILE A 67 -5.75 1.12 -18.02
C ILE A 67 -5.56 0.65 -16.57
N ARG A 68 -6.55 0.92 -15.71
CA ARG A 68 -6.46 0.62 -14.27
C ARG A 68 -6.14 -0.86 -14.02
N GLU A 69 -6.87 -1.77 -14.66
CA GLU A 69 -6.66 -3.21 -14.52
C GLU A 69 -5.32 -3.68 -15.09
N ALA A 70 -4.83 -3.07 -16.18
CA ALA A 70 -3.51 -3.38 -16.72
C ALA A 70 -2.40 -2.95 -15.75
N ARG A 71 -2.52 -1.76 -15.12
CA ARG A 71 -1.62 -1.30 -14.05
C ARG A 71 -1.64 -2.22 -12.83
N MET A 72 -2.81 -2.74 -12.44
CA MET A 72 -2.90 -3.74 -11.37
C MET A 72 -2.19 -5.04 -11.74
N VAL A 73 -2.35 -5.54 -12.98
CA VAL A 73 -1.61 -6.72 -13.47
C VAL A 73 -0.11 -6.43 -13.49
N ALA A 74 0.32 -5.24 -13.93
CA ALA A 74 1.71 -4.81 -13.91
C ALA A 74 2.32 -4.90 -12.51
N ILE A 75 1.63 -4.39 -11.47
CA ILE A 75 2.07 -4.51 -10.08
C ILE A 75 2.28 -5.98 -9.69
N TYR A 76 1.34 -6.86 -10.05
CA TYR A 76 1.41 -8.29 -9.71
C TYR A 76 2.45 -9.07 -10.51
N THR A 77 2.91 -8.55 -11.66
CA THR A 77 3.86 -9.25 -12.55
C THR A 77 5.25 -8.59 -12.63
N ALA A 78 5.45 -7.44 -11.99
CA ALA A 78 6.77 -6.81 -11.90
C ALA A 78 7.76 -7.68 -11.10
N ASP A 79 9.05 -7.52 -11.40
CA ASP A 79 10.11 -8.11 -10.60
C ASP A 79 10.63 -7.07 -9.59
N PRO A 80 10.36 -7.23 -8.28
CA PRO A 80 10.83 -6.27 -7.28
C PRO A 80 12.36 -6.13 -7.24
N LYS A 81 13.11 -7.13 -7.71
CA LYS A 81 14.58 -7.06 -7.78
C LYS A 81 15.09 -6.29 -8.99
N ALA A 82 14.28 -6.19 -10.05
CA ALA A 82 14.60 -5.42 -11.24
C ALA A 82 14.02 -4.00 -11.18
N LEU A 83 13.02 -3.78 -10.33
CA LEU A 83 12.41 -2.47 -10.11
C LEU A 83 13.49 -1.45 -9.73
N THR A 84 13.53 -0.33 -10.44
CA THR A 84 14.43 0.78 -10.13
C THR A 84 13.73 1.86 -9.33
N SER A 85 14.49 2.71 -8.62
CA SER A 85 13.93 3.86 -7.91
C SER A 85 13.19 4.79 -8.88
N ALA A 86 13.74 5.03 -10.08
CA ALA A 86 13.09 5.87 -11.09
C ALA A 86 11.74 5.30 -11.57
N GLU A 87 11.65 3.98 -11.76
CA GLU A 87 10.37 3.32 -12.10
C GLU A 87 9.36 3.44 -10.96
N ALA A 88 9.76 3.22 -9.70
CA ALA A 88 8.88 3.37 -8.55
C ALA A 88 8.33 4.80 -8.42
N HIS A 89 9.18 5.82 -8.64
CA HIS A 89 8.76 7.23 -8.67
C HIS A 89 7.80 7.51 -9.83
N SER A 90 8.11 7.02 -11.03
CA SER A 90 7.24 7.17 -12.20
C SER A 90 5.87 6.55 -11.97
N TRP A 91 5.80 5.41 -11.27
CA TRP A 91 4.53 4.79 -10.91
C TRP A 91 3.80 5.60 -9.83
N ALA A 92 4.53 6.18 -8.88
CA ALA A 92 3.94 7.02 -7.84
C ALA A 92 3.33 8.31 -8.40
N ASP A 93 3.91 8.88 -9.46
CA ASP A 93 3.36 10.04 -10.18
C ASP A 93 1.97 9.76 -10.78
N ASP A 94 1.68 8.50 -11.06
CA ASP A 94 0.47 8.00 -11.69
C ASP A 94 -0.63 7.56 -10.70
N PHE A 95 -0.36 7.58 -9.39
CA PHE A 95 -1.31 7.12 -8.39
C PHE A 95 -2.51 8.08 -8.24
N ALA A 96 -3.68 7.60 -8.64
CA ALA A 96 -4.92 8.36 -8.61
C ALA A 96 -5.92 7.90 -7.54
N SER A 97 -5.65 6.78 -6.85
CA SER A 97 -6.58 6.16 -5.91
C SER A 97 -5.86 5.26 -4.90
N TRP A 98 -6.52 4.96 -3.80
CA TRP A 98 -5.89 4.29 -2.65
C TRP A 98 -5.57 2.81 -2.89
N GLU A 99 -6.32 2.13 -3.76
CA GLU A 99 -6.18 0.69 -4.01
C GLU A 99 -4.95 0.36 -4.87
N ILE A 100 -4.61 1.22 -5.84
CA ILE A 100 -3.40 1.05 -6.65
C ILE A 100 -2.16 1.34 -5.79
N VAL A 101 -2.24 2.34 -4.91
CA VAL A 101 -1.21 2.61 -3.89
C VAL A 101 -0.99 1.40 -3.00
N ASP A 102 -2.06 0.86 -2.41
CA ASP A 102 -1.95 -0.24 -1.46
C ASP A 102 -1.41 -1.51 -2.14
N ALA A 103 -1.76 -1.77 -3.41
CA ALA A 103 -1.20 -2.88 -4.17
C ALA A 103 0.28 -2.66 -4.53
N ALA A 104 0.66 -1.45 -4.96
CA ALA A 104 2.05 -1.12 -5.29
C ALA A 104 2.95 -1.09 -4.05
N ALA A 105 2.41 -0.72 -2.88
CA ALA A 105 3.17 -0.68 -1.63
C ALA A 105 3.77 -2.06 -1.28
N ASP A 106 3.02 -3.15 -1.47
CA ASP A 106 3.54 -4.50 -1.23
C ASP A 106 4.73 -4.80 -2.16
N LEU A 107 4.61 -4.52 -3.47
CA LEU A 107 5.70 -4.66 -4.43
C LEU A 107 6.92 -3.80 -4.02
N PHE A 108 6.71 -2.54 -3.66
CA PHE A 108 7.78 -1.62 -3.29
C PHE A 108 8.51 -2.06 -2.03
N THR A 109 7.83 -2.72 -1.06
CA THR A 109 8.50 -3.26 0.13
C THR A 109 9.43 -4.45 -0.16
N GLU A 110 9.31 -5.07 -1.33
CA GLU A 110 10.22 -6.14 -1.76
C GLU A 110 11.46 -5.61 -2.51
N ALA A 111 11.48 -4.31 -2.86
CA ALA A 111 12.61 -3.69 -3.56
C ALA A 111 13.82 -3.49 -2.63
N PRO A 112 15.06 -3.59 -3.13
CA PRO A 112 16.27 -3.43 -2.28
C PRO A 112 16.40 -2.07 -1.57
N PHE A 113 15.77 -1.02 -2.12
CA PHE A 113 15.85 0.38 -1.67
C PHE A 113 14.52 0.87 -1.04
N TRP A 114 13.67 -0.05 -0.58
CA TRP A 114 12.34 0.28 -0.07
C TRP A 114 12.33 1.30 1.09
N GLN A 115 13.39 1.35 1.90
CA GLN A 115 13.50 2.30 3.02
C GLN A 115 13.70 3.74 2.52
N ASP A 116 14.46 3.91 1.44
CA ASP A 116 14.67 5.22 0.82
C ASP A 116 13.35 5.74 0.24
N LEU A 117 12.58 4.87 -0.43
CA LEU A 117 11.24 5.22 -0.92
C LEU A 117 10.30 5.68 0.20
N ILE A 118 10.33 5.04 1.38
CA ILE A 118 9.51 5.47 2.51
C ILE A 118 9.89 6.88 2.96
N ALA A 119 11.19 7.18 3.07
CA ALA A 119 11.66 8.48 3.49
C ALA A 119 11.28 9.57 2.48
N GLU A 120 11.47 9.30 1.19
CA GLU A 120 11.16 10.22 0.09
C GLU A 120 9.65 10.46 -0.03
N PHE A 121 8.85 9.38 -0.09
CA PHE A 121 7.40 9.48 -0.26
C PHE A 121 6.70 10.09 0.95
N ALA A 122 7.21 9.92 2.17
CA ALA A 122 6.60 10.53 3.36
C ALA A 122 6.63 12.07 3.29
N GLU A 123 7.71 12.64 2.76
CA GLU A 123 7.89 14.09 2.63
C GLU A 123 7.13 14.67 1.43
N ASP A 124 6.71 13.85 0.47
CA ASP A 124 5.96 14.31 -0.70
C ASP A 124 4.59 14.89 -0.29
N GLU A 125 4.22 16.04 -0.86
CA GLU A 125 2.95 16.72 -0.57
C GLU A 125 1.76 16.14 -1.34
N ARG A 126 1.97 15.29 -2.34
CA ARG A 126 0.88 14.63 -3.08
C ARG A 126 0.25 13.53 -2.23
N GLU A 127 -1.08 13.51 -2.15
CA GLU A 127 -1.83 12.68 -1.19
C GLU A 127 -1.50 11.19 -1.33
N PHE A 128 -1.50 10.66 -2.56
CA PHE A 128 -1.30 9.25 -2.81
C PHE A 128 0.17 8.83 -2.75
N VAL A 129 1.11 9.73 -3.09
CA VAL A 129 2.54 9.48 -2.86
C VAL A 129 2.81 9.37 -1.36
N ARG A 130 2.34 10.33 -0.55
CA ARG A 130 2.45 10.25 0.91
C ARG A 130 1.77 9.02 1.50
N ARG A 131 0.58 8.66 1.01
CA ARG A 131 -0.11 7.44 1.41
C ARG A 131 0.79 6.21 1.20
N THR A 132 1.54 6.16 0.09
CA THR A 132 2.40 5.03 -0.28
C THR A 132 3.43 4.76 0.81
N ALA A 133 4.10 5.77 1.36
CA ALA A 133 5.06 5.58 2.44
C ALA A 133 4.44 4.83 3.64
N PHE A 134 3.25 5.25 4.08
CA PHE A 134 2.59 4.64 5.24
C PHE A 134 1.94 3.29 4.92
N ALA A 135 1.48 3.07 3.69
CA ALA A 135 1.05 1.75 3.23
C ALA A 135 2.23 0.77 3.21
N MET A 136 3.42 1.21 2.73
CA MET A 136 4.64 0.42 2.76
C MET A 136 5.07 0.07 4.19
N ILE A 137 5.02 1.02 5.14
CA ILE A 137 5.33 0.74 6.55
C ILE A 137 4.36 -0.32 7.12
N ALA A 138 3.06 -0.21 6.80
CA ALA A 138 2.06 -1.17 7.24
C ALA A 138 2.32 -2.58 6.67
N GLY A 139 2.58 -2.67 5.36
CA GLY A 139 2.91 -3.92 4.67
C GLY A 139 4.22 -4.53 5.21
N ALA A 140 5.28 -3.75 5.32
CA ALA A 140 6.57 -4.18 5.85
C ALA A 140 6.46 -4.76 7.28
N SER A 141 5.62 -4.15 8.11
CA SER A 141 5.34 -4.63 9.48
C SER A 141 4.73 -6.02 9.51
N VAL A 142 3.97 -6.38 8.47
CA VAL A 142 3.31 -7.69 8.34
C VAL A 142 4.18 -8.68 7.58
N HIS A 143 4.76 -8.31 6.44
CA HIS A 143 5.35 -9.25 5.48
C HIS A 143 6.85 -9.48 5.69
N LEU A 144 7.60 -8.46 6.09
CA LEU A 144 9.05 -8.58 6.26
C LEU A 144 9.41 -9.20 7.61
N LYS A 145 9.14 -10.49 7.81
CA LYS A 145 9.33 -11.20 9.08
C LYS A 145 10.78 -11.24 9.59
N LYS A 146 11.74 -11.08 8.69
CA LYS A 146 13.18 -11.09 9.00
C LYS A 146 13.77 -9.70 9.20
N GLU A 147 13.01 -8.65 8.89
CA GLU A 147 13.47 -7.27 9.08
C GLU A 147 13.67 -6.99 10.58
N PRO A 148 14.80 -6.39 10.98
CA PRO A 148 15.01 -5.97 12.35
C PRO A 148 13.87 -5.09 12.87
N ASP A 149 13.42 -5.36 14.10
CA ASP A 149 12.38 -4.55 14.75
C ASP A 149 12.78 -3.07 14.85
N ALA A 150 14.08 -2.79 15.01
CA ALA A 150 14.62 -1.45 15.06
C ALA A 150 14.31 -0.62 13.79
N THR A 151 14.30 -1.24 12.61
CA THR A 151 13.95 -0.58 11.34
C THR A 151 12.52 -0.04 11.39
N LEU A 152 11.57 -0.88 11.81
CA LEU A 152 10.15 -0.51 11.87
C LEU A 152 9.85 0.43 13.04
N ILE A 153 10.54 0.27 14.17
CA ILE A 153 10.47 1.22 15.28
C ILE A 153 10.96 2.60 14.83
N GLY A 154 12.01 2.67 14.00
CA GLY A 154 12.49 3.92 13.41
C GLY A 154 11.42 4.67 12.60
N CYS A 155 10.50 3.94 11.97
CA CYS A 155 9.39 4.51 11.19
C CYS A 155 8.34 5.24 12.07
N LEU A 156 8.31 5.01 13.40
CA LEU A 156 7.40 5.70 14.30
C LEU A 156 7.61 7.22 14.30
N ARG A 157 8.84 7.69 14.02
CA ARG A 157 9.14 9.12 13.89
C ARG A 157 8.38 9.76 12.72
N LEU A 158 8.32 9.08 11.56
CA LEU A 158 7.57 9.55 10.40
C LEU A 158 6.05 9.53 10.67
N ILE A 159 5.56 8.49 11.34
CA ILE A 159 4.15 8.41 11.75
C ILE A 159 3.77 9.59 12.65
N GLU A 160 4.61 9.91 13.62
CA GLU A 160 4.38 11.06 14.49
C GLU A 160 4.39 12.38 13.71
N GLN A 161 5.42 12.61 12.89
CA GLN A 161 5.60 13.82 12.08
C GLN A 161 4.40 14.11 11.19
N HIS A 162 3.82 13.09 10.56
CA HIS A 162 2.69 13.23 9.63
C HIS A 162 1.32 12.90 10.26
N SER A 163 1.24 12.74 11.59
CA SER A 163 -0.01 12.41 12.30
C SER A 163 -1.07 13.52 12.24
N THR A 164 -0.69 14.74 11.86
CA THR A 164 -1.59 15.90 11.77
C THR A 164 -2.17 16.10 10.37
N ASP A 165 -1.75 15.31 9.36
CA ASP A 165 -2.25 15.42 7.99
C ASP A 165 -3.75 15.09 7.92
N PRO A 166 -4.64 16.05 7.62
CA PRO A 166 -6.08 15.85 7.74
C PRO A 166 -6.67 15.04 6.58
N ARG A 167 -5.90 14.80 5.51
CA ARG A 167 -6.37 14.14 4.29
C ARG A 167 -6.74 12.70 4.59
N ASN A 168 -7.92 12.29 4.13
CA ASN A 168 -8.53 11.06 4.60
C ASN A 168 -7.71 9.82 4.25
N PHE A 169 -7.10 9.78 3.06
CA PHE A 169 -6.30 8.63 2.65
C PHE A 169 -4.94 8.59 3.35
N VAL A 170 -4.34 9.74 3.66
CA VAL A 170 -3.08 9.80 4.42
C VAL A 170 -3.30 9.42 5.87
N LYS A 171 -4.23 10.07 6.60
CA LYS A 171 -4.44 9.80 8.03
C LYS A 171 -4.81 8.34 8.30
N LYS A 172 -5.58 7.71 7.39
CA LYS A 172 -5.91 6.28 7.48
C LYS A 172 -4.68 5.41 7.31
N ALA A 173 -3.78 5.74 6.39
CA ALA A 173 -2.54 4.99 6.20
C ALA A 173 -1.57 5.19 7.38
N VAL A 174 -1.44 6.41 7.92
CA VAL A 174 -0.63 6.68 9.14
C VAL A 174 -1.13 5.86 10.33
N ASN A 175 -2.45 5.86 10.58
CA ASN A 175 -3.06 5.01 11.60
C ASN A 175 -2.82 3.52 11.33
N TRP A 176 -2.97 3.09 10.08
CA TRP A 176 -2.77 1.69 9.69
C TRP A 176 -1.33 1.23 9.92
N ALA A 177 -0.34 2.06 9.58
CA ALA A 177 1.07 1.84 9.85
C ALA A 177 1.33 1.69 11.37
N LEU A 178 0.87 2.63 12.18
CA LEU A 178 1.03 2.61 13.64
C LEU A 178 0.48 1.31 14.26
N ARG A 179 -0.73 0.91 13.86
CA ARG A 179 -1.35 -0.32 14.36
C ARG A 179 -0.58 -1.56 13.93
N ASN A 180 -0.07 -1.62 12.70
CA ASN A 180 0.67 -2.81 12.25
C ASN A 180 2.05 -2.94 12.90
N ILE A 181 2.77 -1.84 13.12
CA ILE A 181 4.01 -1.86 13.91
C ILE A 181 3.69 -2.41 15.31
N GLY A 182 2.69 -1.85 15.99
CA GLY A 182 2.34 -2.26 17.35
C GLY A 182 1.79 -3.69 17.46
N LYS A 183 1.25 -4.24 16.37
CA LYS A 183 0.80 -5.65 16.29
C LYS A 183 1.89 -6.62 15.90
N ARG A 184 3.07 -6.18 15.47
CA ARG A 184 4.08 -7.09 14.92
C ARG A 184 4.55 -8.11 15.95
N ASN A 185 5.08 -7.63 17.07
CA ASN A 185 5.63 -8.41 18.17
C ASN A 185 5.74 -7.55 19.44
N VAL A 186 6.18 -8.15 20.56
CA VAL A 186 6.34 -7.47 21.85
C VAL A 186 7.31 -6.28 21.80
N THR A 187 8.41 -6.39 21.05
CA THR A 187 9.43 -5.33 20.93
C THR A 187 8.85 -4.07 20.29
N CYS A 188 8.10 -4.21 19.20
CA CYS A 188 7.45 -3.10 18.51
C CYS A 188 6.19 -2.60 19.22
N HIS A 189 5.53 -3.45 20.02
CA HIS A 189 4.28 -3.11 20.69
C HIS A 189 4.43 -1.94 21.65
N LYS A 190 5.40 -2.01 22.57
CA LYS A 190 5.61 -0.99 23.60
C LYS A 190 5.80 0.43 23.02
N PRO A 191 6.73 0.68 22.08
CA PRO A 191 6.91 2.02 21.51
C PRO A 191 5.72 2.48 20.67
N ALA A 192 5.05 1.58 19.93
CA ALA A 192 3.85 1.94 19.18
C ALA A 192 2.67 2.31 20.08
N LEU A 193 2.47 1.58 21.19
CA LEU A 193 1.44 1.89 22.19
C LEU A 193 1.71 3.24 22.86
N ALA A 194 2.97 3.52 23.20
CA ALA A 194 3.37 4.80 23.76
C ALA A 194 3.09 5.97 22.80
N LEU A 195 3.41 5.81 21.51
CA LEU A 195 3.06 6.81 20.50
C LEU A 195 1.54 6.96 20.36
N ALA A 196 0.78 5.86 20.34
CA ALA A 196 -0.68 5.91 20.28
C ALA A 196 -1.29 6.69 21.45
N GLN A 197 -0.79 6.49 22.68
CA GLN A 197 -1.19 7.25 23.86
C GLN A 197 -0.87 8.74 23.72
N LYS A 198 0.35 9.08 23.31
CA LYS A 198 0.78 10.47 23.07
C LYS A 198 -0.13 11.16 22.05
N LEU A 199 -0.40 10.50 20.92
CA LEU A 199 -1.26 11.04 19.88
C LEU A 199 -2.70 11.19 20.37
N ALA A 200 -3.22 10.27 21.19
CA ALA A 200 -4.58 10.32 21.73
C ALA A 200 -4.84 11.54 22.64
N GLU A 201 -3.78 12.10 23.23
CA GLU A 201 -3.79 13.31 24.07
C GLU A 201 -3.53 14.59 23.27
N SER A 202 -3.21 14.49 21.98
CA SER A 202 -2.92 15.65 21.13
C SER A 202 -4.11 16.62 21.05
N ASN A 203 -3.81 17.91 20.94
CA ASN A 203 -4.80 18.95 20.66
C ASN A 203 -5.31 18.91 19.21
N ASP A 204 -4.49 18.41 18.28
CA ASP A 204 -4.88 18.23 16.88
C ASP A 204 -5.91 17.10 16.73
N LYS A 205 -6.97 17.35 15.96
CA LYS A 205 -8.08 16.40 15.79
C LYS A 205 -7.69 15.15 15.02
N THR A 206 -6.78 15.27 14.05
CA THR A 206 -6.33 14.15 13.21
C THR A 206 -5.43 13.24 14.03
N ALA A 207 -4.40 13.81 14.67
CA ALA A 207 -3.48 13.07 15.53
C ALA A 207 -4.23 12.35 16.65
N ARG A 208 -5.17 13.05 17.31
CA ARG A 208 -6.02 12.47 18.35
C ARG A 208 -6.90 11.33 17.85
N TRP A 209 -7.45 11.43 16.64
CA TRP A 209 -8.20 10.33 16.04
C TRP A 209 -7.31 9.11 15.78
N ILE A 210 -6.13 9.32 15.19
CA ILE A 210 -5.14 8.26 14.93
C ILE A 210 -4.76 7.56 16.23
N GLY A 211 -4.39 8.35 17.26
CA GLY A 211 -3.95 7.84 18.54
C GLY A 211 -5.04 7.05 19.27
N LYS A 212 -6.26 7.60 19.36
CA LYS A 212 -7.39 6.91 20.03
C LYS A 212 -7.75 5.58 19.36
N ASP A 213 -7.79 5.56 18.03
CA ASP A 213 -8.12 4.34 17.29
C ASP A 213 -7.02 3.28 17.41
N ALA A 214 -5.75 3.69 17.26
CA ALA A 214 -4.61 2.79 17.45
C ALA A 214 -4.51 2.25 18.88
N LEU A 215 -4.69 3.12 19.88
CA LEU A 215 -4.67 2.75 21.30
C LEU A 215 -5.75 1.71 21.61
N LYS A 216 -6.98 1.93 21.13
CA LYS A 216 -8.09 0.98 21.29
C LYS A 216 -7.75 -0.41 20.74
N GLU A 217 -7.15 -0.48 19.56
CA GLU A 217 -6.80 -1.77 18.95
C GLU A 217 -5.60 -2.43 19.65
N LEU A 218 -4.56 -1.67 19.96
CA LEU A 218 -3.33 -2.19 20.56
C LEU A 218 -3.56 -2.66 22.00
N SER A 219 -4.39 -1.97 22.78
CA SER A 219 -4.79 -2.41 24.13
C SER A 219 -5.88 -3.49 24.13
N GLY A 220 -6.37 -3.91 22.95
CA GLY A 220 -7.42 -4.92 22.83
C GLY A 220 -6.94 -6.31 23.25
N GLU A 221 -7.77 -7.06 23.99
CA GLU A 221 -7.42 -8.38 24.53
C GLU A 221 -6.82 -9.35 23.50
N LYS A 222 -7.30 -9.31 22.25
CA LYS A 222 -6.79 -10.18 21.18
C LYS A 222 -5.32 -9.91 20.87
N VAL A 223 -4.91 -8.64 20.87
CA VAL A 223 -3.51 -8.24 20.63
C VAL A 223 -2.67 -8.60 21.85
N MET A 224 -3.11 -8.20 23.04
CA MET A 224 -2.43 -8.47 24.32
C MET A 224 -2.19 -9.98 24.50
N ARG A 225 -3.22 -10.83 24.31
CA ARG A 225 -3.09 -12.30 24.39
C ARG A 225 -2.11 -12.88 23.38
N ARG A 226 -2.16 -12.42 22.12
CA ARG A 226 -1.25 -12.92 21.07
C ARG A 226 0.20 -12.54 21.36
N LEU A 227 0.43 -11.34 21.88
CA LEU A 227 1.76 -10.81 22.16
C LEU A 227 2.28 -11.17 23.56
N LYS A 228 1.42 -11.71 24.43
CA LYS A 228 1.71 -12.04 25.83
C LYS A 228 2.20 -10.83 26.62
N VAL A 229 1.52 -9.70 26.41
CA VAL A 229 1.73 -8.41 27.09
C VAL A 229 0.46 -7.99 27.82
#